data_AF-T0Z3S2-F1
#
_entry.id   AF-T0Z3S2-F1
#
_cell.length_a   1.000
_cell.length_b   1.000
_cell.length_c   1.000
_cell.angle_alpha   90.00
_cell.angle_beta   90.00
_cell.angle_gamma   90.00
#
_symmetry.space_group_name_H-M   'P 1'
#
loop_
_entity.id
_entity.type
_entity.pdbx_description
1 polymer ?
#
loop_
_entity_poly.entity_id
_entity_poly.type
_entity_poly.pdbx_seq_one_letter_code
_entity_poly.pdbx_strand_id
1 'polypeptide(L)'
;MAPVNGAFAYAWFVGASGAQTLQAITSINSVLLTALSTGNQNLTALPTTDTSQNSLVFDGLITQAYNANSGSYIYALPTGTPGTGSSLTSTGNGTGGIAEFDTAIESFFTNHRLIPTTIWISGADQKAIKALILAGNTNIAPFMQAADGTIRAGAVVTTYRNPIGYGNQYLNLKVHPFLPQGTVLFTTEQLPYQLSNVRQVMRMLLRRDYYSILWPLRTRKHEYGVYFDGVLQHFFPASMGVLTNIAPSA
;
A
#
# COMPACT_ATOMS: atom_id res chain seq x y z
N MET A 1 0.84 15.89 13.57
CA MET A 1 1.76 15.09 14.42
C MET A 1 2.91 14.59 13.55
N ALA A 2 4.09 14.23 14.08
CA ALA A 2 5.08 13.54 13.25
C ALA A 2 4.50 12.18 12.78
N PRO A 3 4.74 11.74 11.53
CA PRO A 3 4.26 10.44 11.07
C PRO A 3 4.95 9.32 11.87
N VAL A 4 4.16 8.36 12.32
CA VAL A 4 4.66 7.20 13.09
C VAL A 4 4.96 6.06 12.13
N ASN A 5 6.12 5.42 12.31
CA ASN A 5 6.53 4.32 11.45
C ASN A 5 5.58 3.11 11.62
N GLY A 6 5.07 2.58 10.52
CA GLY A 6 4.10 1.47 10.52
C GLY A 6 2.64 1.87 10.76
N ALA A 7 2.33 3.17 10.91
CA ALA A 7 0.96 3.64 11.01
C ALA A 7 0.35 3.86 9.62
N PHE A 8 -0.72 3.13 9.31
CA PHE A 8 -1.47 3.26 8.05
C PHE A 8 -2.71 4.16 8.17
N ALA A 9 -3.17 4.41 9.39
CA ALA A 9 -4.28 5.29 9.69
C ALA A 9 -4.16 5.88 11.10
N TYR A 10 -4.77 7.02 11.31
CA TYR A 10 -4.79 7.77 12.56
C TYR A 10 -6.23 8.02 12.98
N ALA A 11 -6.56 7.67 14.22
CA ALA A 11 -7.83 7.99 14.85
C ALA A 11 -7.67 9.23 15.74
N TRP A 12 -8.52 10.23 15.54
CA TRP A 12 -8.44 11.52 16.23
C TRP A 12 -9.49 11.58 17.33
N PHE A 13 -9.03 11.65 18.58
CA PHE A 13 -9.89 11.82 19.75
C PHE A 13 -9.76 13.25 20.28
N VAL A 14 -10.88 13.96 20.38
CA VAL A 14 -10.91 15.35 20.86
C VAL A 14 -12.00 15.50 21.91
N GLY A 15 -11.71 16.27 22.95
CA GLY A 15 -12.66 16.57 24.02
C GLY A 15 -11.94 17.00 25.30
N ALA A 16 -12.72 17.23 26.35
CA ALA A 16 -12.18 17.44 27.69
C ALA A 16 -11.42 16.18 28.16
N SER A 17 -10.41 16.37 29.02
CA SER A 17 -9.64 15.25 29.58
C SER A 17 -10.57 14.23 30.24
N GLY A 18 -10.50 12.97 29.81
CA GLY A 18 -11.35 11.88 30.31
C GLY A 18 -12.71 11.74 29.60
N ALA A 19 -13.04 12.64 28.67
CA ALA A 19 -14.26 12.62 27.86
C ALA A 19 -13.97 12.87 26.37
N GLN A 20 -12.78 12.48 25.89
CA GLN A 20 -12.47 12.58 24.46
C GLN A 20 -13.31 11.59 23.66
N THR A 21 -13.86 12.05 22.55
CA THR A 21 -14.65 11.24 21.61
C THR A 21 -13.96 11.17 20.26
N LEU A 22 -14.15 10.07 19.54
CA LEU A 22 -13.64 9.92 18.18
C LEU A 22 -14.25 11.00 17.27
N GLN A 23 -13.41 11.74 16.55
CA GLN A 23 -13.85 12.81 15.64
C GLN A 23 -13.63 12.46 14.17
N ALA A 24 -12.51 11.81 13.86
CA ALA A 24 -12.17 11.43 12.49
C ALA A 24 -11.18 10.27 12.49
N ILE A 25 -11.18 9.51 11.39
CA ILE A 25 -10.11 8.56 11.06
C ILE A 25 -9.54 9.00 9.71
N THR A 26 -8.23 9.21 9.65
CA THR A 26 -7.55 9.67 8.43
C THR A 26 -6.38 8.74 8.10
N SER A 27 -6.09 8.54 6.81
CA SER A 27 -4.86 7.85 6.37
C SER A 27 -3.61 8.72 6.53
N ILE A 28 -3.80 10.02 6.73
CA ILE A 28 -2.75 11.00 6.96
C ILE A 28 -2.60 11.35 8.44
N ASN A 29 -1.39 11.76 8.83
CA ASN A 29 -1.01 12.17 10.19
C ASN A 29 -1.48 13.59 10.60
N SER A 30 -2.50 14.13 9.93
CA SER A 30 -3.16 15.38 10.29
C SER A 30 -4.67 15.35 9.99
N VAL A 31 -5.42 16.19 10.70
CA VAL A 31 -6.85 16.40 10.45
C VAL A 31 -7.17 17.90 10.60
N LEU A 32 -8.09 18.40 9.78
CA LEU A 32 -8.70 19.72 9.96
C LEU A 32 -10.14 19.52 10.42
N LEU A 33 -10.44 19.87 11.67
CA LEU A 33 -11.77 19.77 12.25
C LEU A 33 -12.40 21.18 12.28
N THR A 34 -13.49 21.38 11.52
CA THR A 34 -14.26 22.62 11.51
C THR A 34 -15.44 22.62 12.48
N ALA A 35 -15.87 21.43 12.91
CA ALA A 35 -16.87 21.21 13.96
C ALA A 35 -16.59 19.89 14.68
N LEU A 36 -17.05 19.78 15.94
CA LEU A 36 -16.97 18.56 16.74
C LEU A 36 -18.27 17.76 16.63
N SER A 37 -18.16 16.46 16.39
CA SER A 37 -19.27 15.51 16.41
C SER A 37 -19.55 15.01 17.83
N THR A 38 -20.82 14.76 18.13
CA THR A 38 -21.31 14.21 19.40
C THR A 38 -21.79 12.76 19.22
N GLY A 39 -21.69 11.95 20.27
CA GLY A 39 -22.22 10.57 20.27
C GLY A 39 -21.28 9.48 19.74
N ASN A 40 -20.02 9.81 19.46
CA ASN A 40 -19.03 8.86 18.98
C ASN A 40 -18.35 8.10 20.13
N GLN A 41 -17.60 7.03 19.79
CA GLN A 41 -16.88 6.20 20.75
C GLN A 41 -15.99 7.05 21.68
N ASN A 42 -16.14 6.85 23.00
CA ASN A 42 -15.26 7.45 24.00
C ASN A 42 -13.89 6.79 23.98
N LEU A 43 -12.84 7.58 24.17
CA LEU A 43 -11.46 7.07 24.30
C LEU A 43 -11.33 6.05 25.44
N THR A 44 -12.09 6.22 26.52
CA THR A 44 -12.09 5.30 27.67
C THR A 44 -12.65 3.91 27.37
N ALA A 45 -13.37 3.73 26.25
CA ALA A 45 -13.87 2.43 25.83
C ALA A 45 -12.83 1.61 25.04
N LEU A 46 -11.70 2.21 24.68
CA LEU A 46 -10.61 1.51 23.99
C LEU A 46 -9.68 0.84 25.03
N PRO A 47 -9.23 -0.40 24.75
CA PRO A 47 -8.23 -1.05 25.59
C PRO A 47 -6.93 -0.24 25.60
N THR A 48 -6.27 -0.20 26.76
CA THR A 48 -4.97 0.48 26.93
C THR A 48 -3.79 -0.29 26.32
N THR A 49 -4.03 -1.53 25.92
CA THR A 49 -3.08 -2.43 25.25
C THR A 49 -3.30 -2.45 23.74
N ASP A 50 -2.22 -2.59 22.98
CA ASP A 50 -2.27 -2.74 21.53
C ASP A 50 -2.99 -4.05 21.13
N THR A 51 -4.02 -3.93 20.29
CA THR A 51 -4.80 -5.05 19.74
C THR A 51 -4.67 -5.15 18.22
N SER A 52 -3.65 -4.54 17.62
CA SER A 52 -3.41 -4.55 16.17
C SER A 52 -2.86 -5.88 15.65
N GLN A 53 -2.31 -6.73 16.53
CA GLN A 53 -1.77 -8.03 16.18
C GLN A 53 -2.82 -9.13 16.25
N ASN A 54 -2.85 -10.01 15.24
CA ASN A 54 -3.70 -11.20 15.22
C ASN A 54 -2.83 -12.45 15.05
N SER A 55 -2.71 -13.25 16.11
CA SER A 55 -1.88 -14.46 16.14
C SER A 55 -2.43 -15.62 15.31
N LEU A 56 -3.68 -15.55 14.84
CA LEU A 56 -4.34 -16.59 14.05
C LEU A 56 -4.19 -16.38 12.54
N VAL A 57 -3.64 -15.24 12.12
CA VAL A 57 -3.48 -14.88 10.70
C VAL A 57 -2.00 -14.84 10.37
N PHE A 58 -1.67 -15.22 9.15
CA PHE A 58 -0.29 -15.14 8.65
C PHE A 58 0.16 -13.68 8.50
N ASP A 59 1.43 -13.43 8.81
CA ASP A 59 2.07 -12.15 8.52
C ASP A 59 2.21 -11.92 7.01
N GLY A 60 1.86 -10.72 6.57
CA GLY A 60 1.97 -10.30 5.18
C GLY A 60 3.35 -9.73 4.82
N LEU A 61 3.52 -9.36 3.55
CA LEU A 61 4.76 -8.73 3.08
C LEU A 61 5.03 -7.38 3.75
N ILE A 62 3.97 -6.61 4.03
CA ILE A 62 4.09 -5.30 4.67
C ILE A 62 4.60 -5.45 6.11
N THR A 63 4.07 -6.39 6.90
CA THR A 63 4.57 -6.62 8.27
C THR A 63 6.00 -7.12 8.28
N GLN A 64 6.38 -7.96 7.31
CA GLN A 64 7.78 -8.38 7.12
C GLN A 64 8.70 -7.22 6.73
N ALA A 65 8.22 -6.23 5.97
CA ALA A 65 8.97 -5.02 5.64
C ALA A 65 9.18 -4.12 6.87
N TYR A 66 8.19 -3.94 7.74
CA TYR A 66 8.32 -3.12 8.95
C TYR A 66 9.12 -3.75 10.10
N ASN A 67 9.54 -5.01 9.97
CA ASN A 67 10.40 -5.63 10.97
C ASN A 67 11.76 -4.89 11.06
N ALA A 68 12.24 -4.63 12.28
CA ALA A 68 13.40 -3.76 12.56
C ALA A 68 14.70 -4.17 11.83
N ASN A 69 14.81 -5.43 11.41
CA ASN A 69 15.98 -5.98 10.71
C ASN A 69 15.71 -6.37 9.25
N SER A 70 14.59 -5.92 8.67
CA SER A 70 14.23 -6.24 7.29
C SER A 70 15.19 -5.61 6.27
N GLY A 71 15.77 -4.46 6.60
CA GLY A 71 16.56 -3.64 5.68
C GLY A 71 15.74 -3.05 4.53
N SER A 72 14.40 -3.10 4.61
CA SER A 72 13.51 -2.59 3.56
C SER A 72 13.52 -1.06 3.51
N TYR A 73 13.23 -0.49 2.33
CA TYR A 73 13.09 0.95 2.20
C TYR A 73 11.75 1.40 2.80
N ILE A 74 11.78 2.15 3.91
CA ILE A 74 10.57 2.66 4.55
C ILE A 74 10.61 4.17 4.54
N TYR A 75 9.59 4.78 3.94
CA TYR A 75 9.49 6.23 3.90
C TYR A 75 8.03 6.67 4.10
N ALA A 76 7.81 7.54 5.09
CA ALA A 76 6.53 8.20 5.29
C ALA A 76 6.63 9.63 4.74
N LEU A 77 5.67 10.02 3.90
CA LEU A 77 5.62 11.39 3.40
C LEU A 77 5.46 12.38 4.57
N PRO A 78 5.98 13.62 4.44
CA PRO A 78 5.82 14.63 5.47
C PRO A 78 4.34 15.00 5.67
N THR A 79 4.05 15.66 6.79
CA THR A 79 2.67 15.99 7.20
C THR A 79 1.93 16.88 6.19
N GLY A 80 2.64 17.75 5.46
CA GLY A 80 2.04 18.71 4.55
C GLY A 80 1.05 19.67 5.22
N THR A 81 0.02 20.05 4.47
CA THR A 81 -1.04 20.96 4.93
C THR A 81 -2.03 20.20 5.83
N PRO A 82 -2.38 20.72 7.02
CA PRO A 82 -3.34 20.06 7.92
C PRO A 82 -4.66 19.71 7.22
N GLY A 83 -5.06 18.44 7.27
CA GLY A 83 -6.31 17.94 6.69
C GLY A 83 -6.23 17.59 5.20
N THR A 84 -5.20 18.03 4.48
CA THR A 84 -4.95 17.63 3.08
C THR A 84 -3.75 16.69 2.95
N GLY A 85 -2.74 16.81 3.80
CA GLY A 85 -1.54 15.98 3.75
C GLY A 85 -0.55 16.41 2.65
N SER A 86 0.45 15.56 2.41
CA SER A 86 1.36 15.69 1.25
C SER A 86 0.96 14.69 0.16
N SER A 87 0.65 15.19 -1.03
CA SER A 87 0.39 14.35 -2.22
C SER A 87 1.70 13.93 -2.89
N LEU A 88 1.63 12.88 -3.70
CA LEU A 88 2.71 12.53 -4.62
C LEU A 88 3.02 13.71 -5.55
N THR A 89 4.30 13.88 -5.89
CA THR A 89 4.78 14.98 -6.72
C THR A 89 5.30 14.47 -8.05
N SER A 90 5.07 15.21 -9.13
CA SER A 90 5.61 14.85 -10.44
C SER A 90 7.11 15.18 -10.50
N THR A 91 7.95 14.31 -11.09
CA THR A 91 9.41 14.52 -11.20
C THR A 91 9.83 15.69 -12.12
N GLY A 92 8.87 16.42 -12.70
CA GLY A 92 9.11 17.59 -13.52
C GLY A 92 8.00 17.81 -14.55
N ASN A 93 7.98 19.00 -15.17
CA ASN A 93 7.02 19.35 -16.21
C ASN A 93 7.22 18.46 -17.45
N GLY A 94 6.29 17.53 -17.70
CA GLY A 94 6.22 16.75 -18.93
C GLY A 94 6.95 15.41 -18.96
N THR A 95 7.65 15.00 -17.89
CA THR A 95 8.36 13.71 -17.82
C THR A 95 7.45 12.52 -17.47
N GLY A 96 6.28 12.79 -16.87
CA GLY A 96 5.32 11.76 -16.50
C GLY A 96 5.76 10.81 -15.36
N GLY A 97 6.79 11.19 -14.61
CA GLY A 97 7.30 10.44 -13.44
C GLY A 97 6.76 10.97 -12.11
N ILE A 98 6.97 10.20 -11.04
CA ILE A 98 6.63 10.51 -9.64
C ILE A 98 7.92 10.57 -8.82
N ALA A 99 8.19 11.71 -8.18
CA ALA A 99 9.48 11.95 -7.51
C ALA A 99 9.73 11.00 -6.33
N GLU A 100 8.69 10.65 -5.58
CA GLU A 100 8.81 9.72 -4.46
C GLU A 100 9.12 8.29 -4.95
N PHE A 101 8.62 7.90 -6.11
CA PHE A 101 8.92 6.59 -6.70
C PHE A 101 10.35 6.57 -7.25
N ASP A 102 10.79 7.65 -7.88
CA ASP A 102 12.15 7.77 -8.40
C ASP A 102 13.19 7.73 -7.27
N THR A 103 12.93 8.44 -6.17
CA THR A 103 13.78 8.40 -4.96
C THR A 103 13.82 6.99 -4.34
N ALA A 104 12.67 6.30 -4.28
CA ALA A 104 12.63 4.91 -3.80
C ALA A 104 13.47 3.98 -4.70
N ILE A 105 13.30 4.08 -6.03
CA ILE A 105 14.07 3.29 -7.02
C ILE A 105 15.58 3.58 -6.91
N GLU A 106 15.96 4.83 -6.68
CA GLU A 106 17.36 5.23 -6.44
C GLU A 106 17.94 4.59 -5.17
N SER A 107 17.16 4.53 -4.09
CA SER A 107 17.60 3.87 -2.85
C SER A 107 17.86 2.38 -3.05
N PHE A 108 17.00 1.68 -3.82
CA PHE A 108 17.18 0.26 -4.13
C PHE A 108 18.44 0.02 -4.96
N PHE A 109 18.69 0.89 -5.94
CA PHE A 109 19.89 0.81 -6.76
C PHE A 109 21.17 1.08 -5.95
N THR A 110 21.16 2.13 -5.11
CA THR A 110 22.32 2.57 -4.34
C THR A 110 22.70 1.60 -3.22
N ASN A 111 21.71 1.00 -2.55
CA ASN A 111 21.97 0.10 -1.43
C ASN A 111 22.13 -1.36 -1.84
N HIS A 112 21.37 -1.83 -2.84
CA HIS A 112 21.24 -3.26 -3.15
C HIS A 112 21.46 -3.62 -4.62
N ARG A 113 21.81 -2.64 -5.47
CA ARG A 113 22.07 -2.84 -6.91
C ARG A 113 20.93 -3.60 -7.59
N LEU A 114 19.69 -3.33 -7.19
CA LEU A 114 18.49 -3.95 -7.73
C LEU A 114 17.45 -2.90 -8.10
N ILE A 115 16.53 -3.30 -8.96
CA ILE A 115 15.33 -2.53 -9.31
C ILE A 115 14.12 -3.41 -9.06
N PRO A 116 13.09 -2.93 -8.33
CA PRO A 116 11.86 -3.67 -8.11
C PRO A 116 11.17 -4.07 -9.42
N THR A 117 10.30 -5.09 -9.37
CA THR A 117 9.54 -5.54 -10.56
C THR A 117 8.09 -5.04 -10.54
N THR A 118 7.49 -4.95 -9.36
CA THR A 118 6.07 -4.62 -9.20
C THR A 118 5.85 -3.60 -8.09
N ILE A 119 4.99 -2.64 -8.35
CA ILE A 119 4.48 -1.63 -7.42
C ILE A 119 3.01 -1.96 -7.13
N TRP A 120 2.66 -2.13 -5.86
CA TRP A 120 1.31 -2.39 -5.39
C TRP A 120 0.73 -1.15 -4.74
N ILE A 121 -0.47 -0.76 -5.17
CA ILE A 121 -1.15 0.43 -4.65
C ILE A 121 -2.62 0.18 -4.39
N SER A 122 -3.26 1.07 -3.65
CA SER A 122 -4.71 1.06 -3.48
C SER A 122 -5.43 1.57 -4.73
N GLY A 123 -6.72 1.23 -4.88
CA GLY A 123 -7.51 1.72 -6.02
C GLY A 123 -7.70 3.25 -6.02
N ALA A 124 -7.72 3.87 -4.84
CA ALA A 124 -7.83 5.31 -4.73
C ALA A 124 -6.52 6.01 -5.13
N ASP A 125 -5.37 5.46 -4.74
CA ASP A 125 -4.05 6.01 -5.11
C ASP A 125 -3.78 5.85 -6.62
N GLN A 126 -4.29 4.79 -7.25
CA GLN A 126 -4.24 4.63 -8.71
C GLN A 126 -4.97 5.76 -9.45
N LYS A 127 -6.11 6.21 -8.90
CA LYS A 127 -6.86 7.36 -9.46
C LYS A 127 -6.08 8.66 -9.25
N ALA A 128 -5.47 8.84 -8.09
CA ALA A 128 -4.63 9.99 -7.76
C ALA A 128 -3.42 10.11 -8.71
N ILE A 129 -2.69 9.00 -8.90
CA ILE A 129 -1.51 8.91 -9.76
C ILE A 129 -1.88 9.22 -11.22
N LYS A 130 -2.99 8.65 -11.70
CA LYS A 130 -3.51 8.96 -13.05
C LYS A 130 -3.76 10.46 -13.20
N ALA A 131 -4.43 11.08 -12.24
CA ALA A 131 -4.74 12.51 -12.30
C ALA A 131 -3.46 13.36 -12.31
N LEU A 132 -2.46 13.00 -11.49
CA LEU A 132 -1.18 13.69 -11.41
C LEU A 132 -0.39 13.61 -12.73
N ILE A 133 -0.29 12.42 -13.32
CA ILE A 133 0.44 12.23 -14.59
C ILE A 133 -0.26 12.97 -15.75
N LEU A 134 -1.59 12.92 -15.79
CA LEU A 134 -2.36 13.56 -16.86
C LEU A 134 -2.40 15.09 -16.73
N ALA A 135 -2.34 15.63 -15.51
CA ALA A 135 -2.20 17.07 -15.28
C ALA A 135 -0.90 17.63 -15.88
N GLY A 136 0.16 16.81 -15.94
CA GLY A 136 1.43 17.19 -16.56
C GLY A 136 1.43 17.24 -18.09
N ASN A 137 0.44 16.64 -18.77
CA ASN A 137 0.34 16.67 -20.23
C ASN A 137 -1.09 16.29 -20.73
N THR A 138 -1.83 17.27 -21.24
CA THR A 138 -3.23 17.12 -21.69
C THR A 138 -3.39 16.33 -23.00
N ASN A 139 -2.32 16.10 -23.76
CA ASN A 139 -2.35 15.38 -25.05
C ASN A 139 -2.30 13.85 -24.91
N ILE A 140 -2.14 13.32 -23.69
CA ILE A 140 -1.98 11.87 -23.45
C ILE A 140 -3.32 11.16 -23.24
N ALA A 141 -4.43 11.87 -22.97
CA ALA A 141 -5.73 11.25 -22.76
C ALA A 141 -6.27 10.61 -24.06
N PRO A 142 -6.33 9.26 -24.17
CA PRO A 142 -6.86 8.63 -25.36
C PRO A 142 -8.40 8.71 -25.31
N PHE A 143 -8.99 9.56 -26.14
CA PHE A 143 -10.40 9.45 -26.47
C PHE A 143 -10.52 8.42 -27.59
N MET A 144 -11.16 7.28 -27.32
CA MET A 144 -11.42 6.29 -28.35
C MET A 144 -12.79 6.57 -28.96
N GLN A 145 -12.81 6.99 -30.23
CA GLN A 145 -14.05 7.05 -31.00
C GLN A 145 -14.40 5.64 -31.46
N ALA A 146 -15.53 5.11 -31.00
CA ALA A 146 -16.06 3.85 -31.49
C ALA A 146 -16.71 4.05 -32.87
N ALA A 147 -16.80 2.96 -33.65
CA ALA A 147 -17.33 2.99 -35.02
C ALA A 147 -18.81 3.42 -35.10
N ASP A 148 -19.52 3.41 -33.98
CA ASP A 148 -20.90 3.90 -33.81
C ASP A 148 -20.99 5.41 -33.53
N GLY A 149 -19.86 6.13 -33.57
CA GLY A 149 -19.79 7.56 -33.26
C GLY A 149 -19.80 7.88 -31.77
N THR A 150 -19.80 6.89 -30.88
CA THR A 150 -19.72 7.12 -29.43
C THR A 150 -18.29 7.36 -28.98
N ILE A 151 -18.08 8.29 -28.04
CA ILE A 151 -16.78 8.60 -27.46
C ILE A 151 -16.63 7.83 -26.15
N ARG A 152 -15.59 6.98 -26.05
CA ARG A 152 -15.20 6.30 -24.82
C ARG A 152 -14.02 7.04 -24.20
N ALA A 153 -14.16 7.44 -22.93
CA ALA A 153 -13.15 8.18 -22.19
C ALA A 153 -12.60 7.36 -21.02
N GLY A 154 -11.27 7.38 -20.84
CA GLY A 154 -10.62 6.70 -19.72
C GLY A 154 -9.14 6.46 -19.98
N ALA A 155 -8.35 6.47 -18.92
CA ALA A 155 -6.93 6.11 -18.95
C ALA A 155 -6.57 5.49 -17.60
N VAL A 156 -5.67 4.51 -17.62
CA VAL A 156 -5.11 3.86 -16.43
C VAL A 156 -3.61 3.69 -16.65
N VAL A 157 -2.82 3.99 -15.63
CA VAL A 157 -1.36 3.79 -15.64
C VAL A 157 -1.07 2.34 -15.30
N THR A 158 -0.53 1.56 -16.24
CA THR A 158 -0.29 0.12 -16.04
C THR A 158 1.17 -0.20 -15.70
N THR A 159 2.11 0.61 -16.21
CA THR A 159 3.54 0.43 -16.01
C THR A 159 4.20 1.74 -15.65
N TYR A 160 5.15 1.71 -14.72
CA TYR A 160 6.01 2.83 -14.37
C TYR A 160 7.38 2.66 -15.05
N ARG A 161 7.91 3.71 -15.67
CA ARG A 161 9.21 3.65 -16.35
C ARG A 161 10.32 3.89 -15.36
N ASN A 162 11.32 3.02 -15.36
CA ASN A 162 12.49 3.17 -14.50
C ASN A 162 13.38 4.34 -14.98
N PRO A 163 13.73 5.31 -14.10
CA PRO A 163 14.62 6.42 -14.46
C PRO A 163 16.11 6.04 -14.56
N ILE A 164 16.55 4.96 -13.90
CA ILE A 164 17.99 4.64 -13.70
C ILE A 164 18.62 3.88 -14.87
N GLY A 165 17.84 3.46 -15.88
CA GLY A 165 18.37 2.80 -17.10
C GLY A 165 19.08 1.45 -16.86
N TYR A 166 19.05 0.93 -15.64
CA TYR A 166 19.65 -0.35 -15.23
C TYR A 166 18.55 -1.35 -14.83
N GLY A 167 18.75 -2.65 -15.06
CA GLY A 167 17.79 -3.68 -14.66
C GLY A 167 16.47 -3.60 -15.42
N ASN A 168 15.35 -3.74 -14.72
CA ASN A 168 14.03 -3.69 -15.33
C ASN A 168 13.73 -2.29 -15.89
N GLN A 169 13.38 -2.20 -17.16
CA GLN A 169 13.03 -0.94 -17.82
C GLN A 169 11.66 -0.42 -17.36
N TYR A 170 10.75 -1.34 -17.00
CA TYR A 170 9.40 -1.03 -16.56
C TYR A 170 9.06 -1.80 -15.30
N LEU A 171 8.36 -1.13 -14.39
CA LEU A 171 7.77 -1.71 -13.19
C LEU A 171 6.27 -1.85 -13.40
N ASN A 172 5.70 -3.00 -13.07
CA ASN A 172 4.26 -3.21 -13.20
C ASN A 172 3.52 -2.51 -12.06
N LEU A 173 2.57 -1.64 -12.37
CA LEU A 173 1.71 -1.01 -11.38
C LEU A 173 0.43 -1.84 -11.24
N LYS A 174 0.22 -2.44 -10.06
CA LYS A 174 -0.93 -3.31 -9.78
C LYS A 174 -1.73 -2.77 -8.60
N VAL A 175 -3.05 -2.83 -8.73
CA VAL A 175 -3.95 -2.47 -7.63
C VAL A 175 -4.23 -3.70 -6.77
N HIS A 176 -4.14 -3.54 -5.45
CA HIS A 176 -4.51 -4.59 -4.50
C HIS A 176 -5.71 -4.12 -3.64
N PRO A 177 -6.84 -4.86 -3.60
CA PRO A 177 -8.07 -4.43 -2.91
C PRO A 177 -7.92 -4.21 -1.41
N PHE A 178 -7.04 -4.97 -0.74
CA PHE A 178 -6.85 -4.89 0.71
C PHE A 178 -5.69 -3.99 1.14
N LEU A 179 -5.04 -3.31 0.20
CA LEU A 179 -3.93 -2.42 0.54
C LEU A 179 -4.53 -1.08 1.00
N PRO A 180 -4.19 -0.60 2.22
CA PRO A 180 -4.78 0.62 2.77
C PRO A 180 -4.44 1.83 1.90
N GLN A 181 -5.39 2.76 1.79
CA GLN A 181 -5.17 3.99 1.03
C GLN A 181 -4.00 4.79 1.60
N GLY A 182 -3.22 5.42 0.72
CA GLY A 182 -2.05 6.22 1.10
C GLY A 182 -0.80 5.38 1.36
N THR A 183 -0.82 4.10 0.93
CA THR A 183 0.28 3.15 1.05
C THR A 183 0.69 2.61 -0.32
N VAL A 184 1.99 2.45 -0.53
CA VAL A 184 2.55 1.83 -1.75
C VAL A 184 3.58 0.80 -1.34
N LEU A 185 3.52 -0.39 -1.92
CA LEU A 185 4.44 -1.48 -1.66
C LEU A 185 5.24 -1.84 -2.93
N PHE A 186 6.56 -1.78 -2.84
CA PHE A 186 7.49 -2.24 -3.87
C PHE A 186 7.90 -3.69 -3.60
N THR A 187 7.88 -4.52 -4.65
CA THR A 187 8.25 -5.94 -4.56
C THR A 187 9.14 -6.34 -5.73
N THR A 188 10.02 -7.31 -5.49
CA THR A 188 10.97 -7.84 -6.47
C THR A 188 10.77 -9.34 -6.61
N GLU A 189 10.41 -9.80 -7.81
CA GLU A 189 10.15 -11.23 -8.06
C GLU A 189 11.44 -12.07 -8.16
N GLN A 190 12.50 -11.50 -8.75
CA GLN A 190 13.79 -12.16 -8.96
C GLN A 190 14.93 -11.17 -8.67
N LEU A 191 15.96 -11.65 -7.98
CA LEU A 191 17.16 -10.85 -7.71
C LEU A 191 18.12 -10.92 -8.90
N PRO A 192 18.87 -9.85 -9.19
CA PRO A 192 19.84 -9.82 -10.28
C PRO A 192 21.13 -10.60 -9.97
N TYR A 193 21.29 -11.09 -8.74
CA TYR A 193 22.43 -11.89 -8.28
C TYR A 193 21.97 -13.23 -7.72
N GLN A 194 22.84 -14.24 -7.83
CA GLN A 194 22.54 -15.59 -7.37
C GLN A 194 22.71 -15.69 -5.85
N LEU A 195 21.65 -16.12 -5.17
CA LEU A 195 21.71 -16.55 -3.78
C LEU A 195 21.70 -18.09 -3.76
N SER A 196 22.67 -18.69 -3.08
CA SER A 196 22.78 -20.15 -2.99
C SER A 196 21.50 -20.74 -2.40
N ASN A 197 20.93 -21.75 -3.06
CA ASN A 197 19.68 -22.43 -2.69
C ASN A 197 18.41 -21.55 -2.64
N VAL A 198 18.42 -20.36 -3.26
CA VAL A 198 17.24 -19.48 -3.36
C VAL A 198 16.92 -19.19 -4.81
N ARG A 199 15.89 -19.85 -5.34
CA ARG A 199 15.41 -19.66 -6.73
C ARG A 199 14.34 -18.57 -6.86
N GLN A 200 13.58 -18.33 -5.81
CA GLN A 200 12.52 -17.31 -5.76
C GLN A 200 12.65 -16.51 -4.47
N VAL A 201 12.48 -15.18 -4.56
CA VAL A 201 12.67 -14.25 -3.44
C VAL A 201 11.55 -14.37 -2.42
N MET A 202 10.33 -14.54 -2.91
CA MET A 202 9.11 -14.70 -2.13
C MET A 202 8.41 -16.00 -2.55
N ARG A 203 8.01 -16.83 -1.59
CA ARG A 203 7.23 -18.04 -1.83
C ARG A 203 6.30 -18.38 -0.68
N MET A 204 5.17 -19.00 -1.00
CA MET A 204 4.28 -19.60 -0.01
C MET A 204 4.63 -21.08 0.15
N LEU A 205 4.95 -21.51 1.37
CA LEU A 205 5.14 -22.93 1.69
C LEU A 205 3.84 -23.47 2.28
N LEU A 206 3.19 -24.35 1.52
CA LEU A 206 1.88 -24.90 1.83
C LEU A 206 2.06 -26.31 2.37
N ARG A 207 1.50 -26.61 3.55
CA ARG A 207 1.35 -28.01 3.99
C ARG A 207 0.16 -28.66 3.28
N ARG A 208 -0.92 -27.89 3.11
CA ARG A 208 -2.10 -28.29 2.35
C ARG A 208 -2.78 -27.06 1.74
N ASP A 209 -2.91 -27.06 0.43
CA ASP A 209 -3.69 -26.05 -0.29
C ASP A 209 -5.20 -26.21 0.02
N TYR A 210 -6.01 -25.22 -0.36
CA TYR A 210 -7.43 -25.12 -0.02
C TYR A 210 -8.16 -26.47 -0.01
N TYR A 211 -8.64 -26.85 1.17
CA TYR A 211 -9.32 -28.12 1.37
C TYR A 211 -10.60 -27.94 2.20
N SER A 212 -11.61 -28.74 1.87
CA SER A 212 -12.86 -28.77 2.61
C SER A 212 -12.84 -29.89 3.65
N ILE A 213 -13.39 -29.59 4.83
CA ILE A 213 -13.74 -30.58 5.83
C ILE A 213 -15.26 -30.52 6.01
N LEU A 214 -15.92 -31.67 5.87
CA LEU A 214 -17.32 -31.85 6.25
C LEU A 214 -17.36 -32.22 7.73
N TRP A 215 -18.12 -31.45 8.51
CA TRP A 215 -18.33 -31.75 9.93
C TRP A 215 -19.41 -32.81 10.10
N PRO A 216 -19.34 -33.65 11.16
CA PRO A 216 -20.38 -34.63 11.43
C PRO A 216 -21.73 -33.93 11.65
N LEU A 217 -22.79 -34.51 11.08
CA LEU A 217 -24.13 -33.93 11.07
C LEU A 217 -24.69 -33.82 12.50
N ARG A 218 -24.85 -32.60 13.03
CA ARG A 218 -25.47 -32.35 14.35
C ARG A 218 -26.94 -31.96 14.27
N THR A 219 -27.38 -31.39 13.15
CA THR A 219 -28.76 -30.98 12.85
C THR A 219 -29.08 -31.27 11.39
N ARG A 220 -30.29 -30.99 10.88
CA ARG A 220 -30.64 -31.16 9.44
C ARG A 220 -29.97 -30.10 8.54
N LYS A 221 -28.69 -29.82 8.76
CA LYS A 221 -27.85 -28.88 8.01
C LYS A 221 -26.47 -29.51 7.81
N HIS A 222 -25.92 -29.42 6.60
CA HIS A 222 -24.57 -29.84 6.29
C HIS A 222 -23.60 -28.69 6.55
N GLU A 223 -22.78 -28.84 7.58
CA GLU A 223 -21.73 -27.86 7.91
C GLU A 223 -20.42 -28.30 7.26
N TYR A 224 -19.78 -27.38 6.53
CA TYR A 224 -18.46 -27.58 5.97
C TYR A 224 -17.58 -26.36 6.26
N GLY A 225 -16.29 -26.61 6.51
CA GLY A 225 -15.26 -25.57 6.62
C GLY A 225 -14.31 -25.66 5.44
N VAL A 226 -13.84 -24.51 4.97
CA VAL A 226 -12.74 -24.42 4.00
C VAL A 226 -11.52 -23.92 4.75
N TYR A 227 -10.45 -24.70 4.71
CA TYR A 227 -9.21 -24.43 5.42
C TYR A 227 -8.03 -24.30 4.46
N PHE A 228 -7.03 -23.57 4.90
CA PHE A 228 -5.78 -23.35 4.20
C PHE A 228 -4.64 -23.37 5.23
N ASP A 229 -3.55 -24.04 4.92
CA ASP A 229 -2.41 -24.17 5.82
C ASP A 229 -1.09 -23.96 5.09
N GLY A 230 -0.45 -22.82 5.39
CA GLY A 230 0.85 -22.46 4.85
C GLY A 230 1.46 -21.22 5.50
N VAL A 231 2.73 -20.97 5.16
CA VAL A 231 3.53 -19.86 5.66
C VAL A 231 4.19 -19.10 4.52
N LEU A 232 4.22 -17.77 4.64
CA LEU A 232 4.91 -16.89 3.70
C LEU A 232 6.39 -16.80 4.05
N GLN A 233 7.26 -17.20 3.12
CA GLN A 233 8.70 -17.11 3.26
C GLN A 233 9.27 -16.05 2.31
N HIS A 234 10.04 -15.12 2.87
CA HIS A 234 10.78 -14.11 2.14
C HIS A 234 12.27 -14.22 2.45
N PHE A 235 13.10 -14.42 1.43
CA PHE A 235 14.55 -14.64 1.60
C PHE A 235 15.37 -13.35 1.68
N PHE A 236 14.91 -12.26 1.05
CA PHE A 236 15.64 -11.00 1.04
C PHE A 236 14.73 -9.77 1.27
N PRO A 237 14.22 -9.53 2.49
CA PRO A 237 13.23 -8.48 2.76
C PRO A 237 13.69 -7.06 2.40
N ALA A 238 15.01 -6.83 2.29
CA ALA A 238 15.59 -5.57 1.84
C ALA A 238 15.28 -5.21 0.37
N SER A 239 14.77 -6.16 -0.42
CA SER A 239 14.26 -5.88 -1.78
C SER A 239 12.82 -5.32 -1.80
N MET A 240 12.19 -5.18 -0.63
CA MET A 240 10.90 -4.54 -0.48
C MET A 240 11.06 -3.07 -0.11
N GLY A 241 10.02 -2.29 -0.38
CA GLY A 241 9.90 -0.96 0.22
C GLY A 241 8.46 -0.54 0.37
N VAL A 242 8.22 0.33 1.33
CA VAL A 242 6.90 0.83 1.66
C VAL A 242 6.93 2.35 1.74
N LEU A 243 6.04 2.98 0.97
CA LEU A 243 5.69 4.39 1.13
C LEU A 243 4.39 4.48 1.92
N THR A 244 4.31 5.38 2.89
CA THR A 244 3.11 5.64 3.69
C THR A 244 2.83 7.13 3.84
N ASN A 245 1.66 7.45 4.41
CA ASN A 245 1.21 8.82 4.67
C ASN A 245 0.98 9.65 3.39
N ILE A 246 0.65 8.99 2.27
CA ILE A 246 0.32 9.67 1.03
C ILE A 246 -1.11 10.24 1.15
N ALA A 247 -1.24 11.52 0.82
CA ALA A 247 -2.53 12.19 0.82
C ALA A 247 -3.51 11.54 -0.17
N PRO A 248 -4.76 11.29 0.23
CA PRO A 248 -5.81 10.89 -0.71
C PRO A 248 -6.04 12.04 -1.72
N SER A 249 -6.10 11.74 -3.02
CA SER A 249 -6.55 12.75 -3.99
C SER A 249 -8.02 13.06 -3.75
N ALA A 250 -8.36 14.35 -3.68
CA ALA A 250 -9.75 14.82 -3.63
C ALA A 250 -10.62 14.28 -4.79
#